data_AF-A0A383AR33-F1
#
_entry.id   AF-A0A383AR33-F1
#
_cell.length_a   1.000
_cell.length_b   1.000
_cell.length_c   1.000
_cell.angle_alpha   90.00
_cell.angle_beta   90.00
_cell.angle_gamma   90.00
#
_symmetry.space_group_name_H-M   'P 1'
#
loop_
_entity.id
_entity.type
_entity.pdbx_description
1 polymer ?
#
loop_
_entity_poly.entity_id
_entity_poly.type
_entity_poly.pdbx_seq_one_letter_code
_entity_poly.pdbx_strand_id
1 'polypeptide(L)'
;MKKTLLLVILIIGCDTSVNTTGQECGGEIIEGYCYGCTDPKACNWDPGASRFDNSCTYIPEGACDCANNTYDCLGICGGTAIIDVCDVCGGNGILEGACDCAGNGPIENYDCVGNCIVTVDCTGECGGSIVDDECGVCGGNGISEGSCDCDGNIYD
;
A
#
# COMPACT_ATOMS: atom_id res chain seq x y z
N MET A 1 85.25 -41.91 10.39
CA MET A 1 84.22 -41.72 11.43
C MET A 1 83.27 -40.64 10.95
N LYS A 2 82.01 -41.00 10.65
CA LYS A 2 80.94 -40.09 10.25
C LYS A 2 80.56 -39.20 11.43
N LYS A 3 80.52 -37.88 11.24
CA LYS A 3 79.63 -37.00 12.00
C LYS A 3 79.01 -36.01 11.02
N THR A 4 77.91 -36.44 10.42
CA THR A 4 76.96 -35.57 9.73
C THR A 4 76.34 -34.67 10.79
N LEU A 5 76.74 -33.39 10.81
CA LEU A 5 76.08 -32.39 11.63
C LEU A 5 74.94 -31.78 10.80
N LEU A 6 73.76 -32.35 10.98
CA LEU A 6 72.49 -31.79 10.56
C LEU A 6 72.20 -30.61 11.50
N LEU A 7 72.31 -29.36 11.03
CA LEU A 7 71.82 -28.21 11.76
C LEU A 7 70.85 -27.43 10.86
N VAL A 8 69.61 -27.91 10.95
CA VAL A 8 68.32 -27.26 10.76
C VAL A 8 68.43 -25.82 10.24
N ILE A 9 68.22 -25.66 8.94
CA ILE A 9 67.83 -24.37 8.36
C ILE A 9 66.52 -24.02 9.05
N LEU A 10 66.55 -23.02 9.93
CA LEU A 10 65.35 -22.38 10.44
C LEU A 10 64.73 -21.64 9.26
N ILE A 11 64.00 -22.40 8.44
CA ILE A 11 63.05 -21.83 7.50
C ILE A 11 62.00 -21.23 8.44
N ILE A 12 62.17 -19.96 8.81
CA ILE A 12 61.03 -19.11 9.09
C ILE A 12 60.34 -19.02 7.74
N GLY A 13 59.59 -20.07 7.41
CA GLY A 13 58.55 -19.96 6.43
C GLY A 13 57.72 -18.79 6.94
N CYS A 14 57.54 -17.78 6.10
CA CYS A 14 56.34 -17.00 6.22
C CYS A 14 55.22 -18.05 6.14
N ASP A 15 54.69 -18.44 7.29
CA ASP A 15 53.52 -19.28 7.38
C ASP A 15 52.41 -18.41 6.79
N THR A 16 52.24 -18.47 5.47
CA THR A 16 51.07 -17.91 4.79
C THR A 16 49.83 -18.76 5.08
N SER A 17 49.95 -19.78 5.93
CA SER A 17 48.82 -20.30 6.68
C SER A 17 48.42 -19.28 7.75
N VAL A 18 47.79 -18.18 7.30
CA VAL A 18 46.88 -17.45 8.18
C VAL A 18 45.90 -18.50 8.65
N ASN A 19 45.99 -18.82 9.93
CA ASN A 19 45.17 -19.83 10.56
C ASN A 19 43.71 -19.36 10.49
N THR A 20 43.00 -19.73 9.44
CA THR A 20 41.57 -19.44 9.24
C THR A 20 40.68 -20.32 10.11
N THR A 21 41.18 -20.86 11.23
CA THR A 21 40.28 -21.36 12.29
C THR A 21 39.60 -20.17 12.96
N GLY A 22 38.61 -19.60 12.27
CA GLY A 22 37.63 -18.67 12.85
C GLY A 22 37.18 -17.48 11.99
N GLN A 23 37.79 -17.22 10.82
CA GLN A 23 37.42 -16.07 9.98
C GLN A 23 36.83 -16.56 8.65
N GLU A 24 35.51 -16.70 8.61
CA GLU A 24 34.76 -17.02 7.39
C GLU A 24 34.78 -15.79 6.47
N CYS A 25 35.74 -15.74 5.54
CA CYS A 25 35.78 -14.74 4.47
C CYS A 25 34.64 -15.03 3.49
N GLY A 26 33.75 -14.06 3.28
CA GLY A 26 32.70 -14.12 2.27
C GLY A 26 33.17 -13.76 0.86
N GLY A 27 34.35 -13.15 0.73
CA GLY A 27 34.98 -12.76 -0.54
C GLY A 27 36.22 -13.59 -0.94
N GLU A 28 37.12 -12.98 -1.72
CA GLU A 28 38.31 -13.65 -2.27
C GLU A 28 39.50 -13.56 -1.29
N ILE A 29 40.23 -14.68 -1.11
CA ILE A 29 41.48 -14.68 -0.32
C ILE A 29 42.68 -14.61 -1.26
N ILE A 30 43.43 -13.51 -1.18
CA ILE A 30 44.68 -13.30 -1.95
C ILE A 30 45.80 -12.98 -0.97
N GLU A 31 46.88 -13.77 -1.00
CA GLU A 31 48.07 -13.61 -0.14
C GLU A 31 47.73 -13.57 1.37
N GLY A 32 46.68 -14.27 1.79
CA GLY A 32 46.24 -14.31 3.19
C GLY A 32 45.37 -13.12 3.62
N TYR A 33 45.02 -12.22 2.70
CA TYR A 33 44.05 -11.16 2.94
C TYR A 33 42.70 -11.51 2.34
N CYS A 34 41.63 -11.31 3.11
CA CYS A 34 40.26 -11.37 2.61
C CYS A 34 39.86 -10.03 1.97
N TYR A 35 39.57 -10.08 0.68
CA TYR A 35 39.06 -8.98 -0.14
C TYR A 35 37.53 -9.04 -0.18
N GLY A 36 36.89 -7.91 0.07
CA GLY A 36 35.44 -7.79 0.06
C GLY A 36 34.96 -6.43 0.54
N CYS A 37 33.66 -6.30 0.77
CA CYS A 37 33.10 -5.07 1.28
C CYS A 37 33.41 -4.88 2.78
N THR A 38 34.18 -3.84 3.09
CA THR A 38 34.60 -3.52 4.47
C THR A 38 33.67 -2.54 5.20
N ASP A 39 32.59 -2.10 4.56
CA ASP A 39 31.65 -1.13 5.12
C ASP A 39 30.47 -1.84 5.81
N PRO A 40 30.31 -1.74 7.14
CA PRO A 40 29.21 -2.39 7.87
C PRO A 40 27.81 -1.85 7.52
N LYS A 41 27.72 -0.77 6.73
CA LYS A 41 26.44 -0.25 6.22
C LYS A 41 26.06 -0.80 4.85
N ALA A 42 26.93 -1.55 4.20
CA ALA A 42 26.66 -2.14 2.89
C ALA A 42 25.87 -3.45 3.01
N CYS A 43 25.12 -3.76 1.95
CA CYS A 43 24.27 -4.95 1.85
C CYS A 43 25.04 -6.26 1.72
N ASN A 44 26.26 -6.20 1.19
CA ASN A 44 27.18 -7.32 1.09
C ASN A 44 28.38 -7.15 2.03
N TRP A 45 28.20 -6.48 3.17
CA TRP A 45 29.25 -6.35 4.17
C TRP A 45 29.79 -7.72 4.59
N ASP A 46 31.11 -7.86 4.54
CA ASP A 46 31.82 -9.06 4.96
C ASP A 46 32.62 -8.76 6.24
N PRO A 47 32.25 -9.32 7.41
CA PRO A 47 33.02 -9.13 8.64
C PRO A 47 34.42 -9.75 8.58
N GLY A 48 34.67 -10.67 7.65
CA GLY A 48 35.97 -11.25 7.38
C GLY A 48 36.85 -10.40 6.45
N ALA A 49 36.29 -9.42 5.72
CA ALA A 49 37.06 -8.60 4.79
C ALA A 49 37.98 -7.61 5.51
N SER A 50 39.26 -7.64 5.12
CA SER A 50 40.31 -6.75 5.64
C SER A 50 40.91 -5.84 4.56
N ARG A 51 40.50 -6.04 3.31
CA ARG A 51 40.89 -5.25 2.15
C ARG A 51 39.64 -4.94 1.32
N PHE A 52 39.45 -3.65 1.04
CA PHE A 52 38.35 -3.19 0.19
C PHE A 52 38.67 -3.47 -1.28
N ASP A 53 37.70 -4.06 -1.98
CA ASP A 53 37.83 -4.50 -3.38
C ASP A 53 36.85 -3.77 -4.32
N ASN A 54 36.25 -2.67 -3.86
CA ASN A 54 35.24 -1.93 -4.62
C ASN A 54 33.92 -2.67 -4.87
N SER A 55 33.64 -3.78 -4.16
CA SER A 55 32.42 -4.59 -4.35
C SER A 55 31.20 -4.14 -3.55
N CYS A 56 31.30 -3.16 -2.64
CA CYS A 56 30.20 -2.78 -1.76
C CYS A 56 28.92 -2.39 -2.53
N THR A 57 27.81 -3.03 -2.19
CA THR A 57 26.46 -2.69 -2.65
C THR A 57 25.68 -2.05 -1.52
N TYR A 58 24.87 -1.04 -1.83
CA TYR A 58 24.11 -0.29 -0.83
C TYR A 58 22.62 -0.37 -1.13
N ILE A 59 21.82 -0.01 -0.12
CA ILE A 59 20.37 0.11 -0.25
C ILE A 59 20.06 1.09 -1.38
N PRO A 60 19.32 0.68 -2.42
CA PRO A 60 18.95 1.56 -3.53
C PRO A 60 18.10 2.75 -3.08
N GLU A 61 18.09 3.82 -3.86
CA GLU A 61 17.20 4.96 -3.61
C GLU A 61 15.73 4.51 -3.63
N GLY A 62 14.97 4.90 -2.61
CA GLY A 62 13.57 4.50 -2.45
C GLY A 62 13.36 3.12 -1.80
N ALA A 63 14.43 2.33 -1.62
CA ALA A 63 14.36 1.10 -0.85
C ALA A 63 14.62 1.35 0.65
N CYS A 64 14.05 0.49 1.49
CA CYS A 64 14.23 0.53 2.94
C CYS A 64 15.18 -0.55 3.46
N ASP A 65 15.55 -1.52 2.62
CA ASP A 65 16.50 -2.58 2.95
C ASP A 65 17.26 -3.11 1.72
N CYS A 66 18.15 -4.06 1.98
CA CYS A 66 19.00 -4.73 0.98
C CYS A 66 18.27 -5.74 0.10
N ALA A 67 17.03 -6.11 0.46
CA ALA A 67 16.17 -6.93 -0.38
C ALA A 67 15.37 -6.07 -1.38
N ASN A 68 15.63 -4.76 -1.40
CA ASN A 68 14.96 -3.79 -2.25
C ASN A 68 13.46 -3.68 -1.94
N ASN A 69 13.09 -3.85 -0.66
CA ASN A 69 11.74 -3.60 -0.19
C ASN A 69 11.46 -2.10 -0.09
N THR A 70 10.18 -1.73 -0.09
CA THR A 70 9.71 -0.37 0.18
C THR A 70 8.96 -0.33 1.51
N TYR A 71 8.86 0.86 2.12
CA TYR A 71 7.98 1.04 3.27
C TYR A 71 6.51 0.97 2.82
N ASP A 72 5.70 0.27 3.60
CA ASP A 72 4.25 0.35 3.48
C ASP A 72 3.70 1.61 4.16
N CYS A 73 2.39 1.82 4.12
CA CYS A 73 1.79 3.02 4.71
C CYS A 73 1.82 3.06 6.25
N LEU A 74 2.21 1.97 6.93
CA LEU A 74 2.48 1.93 8.38
C LEU A 74 3.96 2.21 8.70
N GLY A 75 4.79 2.43 7.67
CA GLY A 75 6.24 2.60 7.82
C GLY A 75 6.98 1.28 8.06
N ILE A 76 6.37 0.14 7.72
CA ILE A 76 7.01 -1.18 7.83
C ILE A 76 7.73 -1.48 6.52
N CYS A 77 9.04 -1.71 6.61
CA CYS A 77 9.85 -2.09 5.46
C CYS A 77 9.44 -3.49 4.95
N GLY A 78 9.05 -3.59 3.67
CA GLY A 78 8.51 -4.83 3.10
C GLY A 78 7.11 -5.19 3.61
N GLY A 79 6.44 -4.25 4.26
CA GLY A 79 5.06 -4.41 4.68
C GLY A 79 4.10 -4.44 3.48
N THR A 80 2.88 -4.91 3.75
CA THR A 80 1.84 -5.07 2.72
C THR A 80 0.66 -4.12 2.93
N ALA A 81 0.72 -3.23 3.93
CA ALA A 81 -0.39 -2.32 4.20
C ALA A 81 -0.51 -1.29 3.07
N ILE A 82 -1.73 -1.10 2.59
CA ILE A 82 -2.07 -0.14 1.54
C ILE A 82 -3.06 0.89 2.08
N ILE A 83 -2.99 2.12 1.58
CA ILE A 83 -3.99 3.14 1.85
C ILE A 83 -5.26 2.76 1.08
N ASP A 84 -6.40 2.75 1.76
CA ASP A 84 -7.71 2.50 1.16
C ASP A 84 -8.35 3.80 0.61
N VAL A 85 -9.59 3.70 0.10
CA VAL A 85 -10.34 4.85 -0.43
C VAL A 85 -10.69 5.91 0.63
N CYS A 86 -10.52 5.58 1.91
CA CYS A 86 -10.77 6.44 3.05
C CYS A 86 -9.49 7.08 3.61
N ASP A 87 -8.39 7.00 2.85
CA ASP A 87 -7.06 7.45 3.26
C ASP A 87 -6.57 6.76 4.55
N VAL A 88 -7.10 5.57 4.87
CA VAL A 88 -6.72 4.79 6.04
C VAL A 88 -5.76 3.68 5.61
N CYS A 89 -4.58 3.68 6.22
CA CYS A 89 -3.61 2.62 5.99
C CYS A 89 -4.08 1.27 6.57
N GLY A 90 -4.11 0.24 5.74
CA GLY A 90 -4.62 -1.09 6.13
C GLY A 90 -6.11 -1.10 6.46
N GLY A 91 -6.85 -0.08 6.03
CA GLY A 91 -8.28 0.02 6.26
C GLY A 91 -9.09 -0.92 5.37
N ASN A 92 -10.38 -1.03 5.69
CA ASN A 92 -11.33 -1.90 4.97
C ASN A 92 -12.10 -1.14 3.86
N GLY A 93 -11.72 0.12 3.57
CA GLY A 93 -12.47 1.01 2.71
C GLY A 93 -13.82 1.42 3.29
N ILE A 94 -14.76 1.73 2.40
CA ILE A 94 -16.16 2.01 2.76
C ILE A 94 -16.85 0.68 3.08
N LEU A 95 -17.41 0.56 4.28
CA LEU A 95 -18.11 -0.65 4.73
C LEU A 95 -19.40 -0.89 3.93
N GLU A 96 -19.84 -2.15 3.88
CA GLU A 96 -21.11 -2.50 3.25
C GLU A 96 -22.28 -1.73 3.88
N GLY A 97 -23.08 -1.07 3.04
CA GLY A 97 -24.20 -0.23 3.48
C GLY A 97 -23.83 1.20 3.87
N ALA A 98 -22.54 1.56 3.90
CA ALA A 98 -22.08 2.94 4.07
C ALA A 98 -21.91 3.63 2.71
N CYS A 99 -22.15 4.94 2.69
CA CYS A 99 -21.95 5.83 1.56
C CYS A 99 -20.69 6.68 1.71
N ASP A 100 -20.10 6.72 2.91
CA ASP A 100 -18.87 7.47 3.18
C ASP A 100 -17.96 6.76 4.19
N CYS A 101 -16.78 7.33 4.39
CA CYS A 101 -15.76 6.85 5.32
C CYS A 101 -16.10 7.07 6.79
N ALA A 102 -17.13 7.85 7.11
CA ALA A 102 -17.65 7.99 8.46
C ALA A 102 -18.67 6.89 8.81
N GLY A 103 -19.00 6.02 7.85
CA GLY A 103 -19.97 4.94 8.03
C GLY A 103 -21.42 5.41 7.93
N ASN A 104 -21.68 6.60 7.38
CA ASN A 104 -23.05 7.06 7.18
C ASN A 104 -23.70 6.28 6.05
N GLY A 105 -24.88 5.73 6.30
CA GLY A 105 -25.69 5.07 5.27
C GLY A 105 -26.39 6.07 4.35
N PRO A 106 -27.12 5.57 3.34
CA PRO A 106 -27.92 6.42 2.47
C PRO A 106 -29.03 7.11 3.27
N ILE A 107 -29.43 8.29 2.82
CA ILE A 107 -30.63 8.97 3.32
C ILE A 107 -31.86 8.13 2.94
N GLU A 108 -32.90 8.12 3.77
CA GLU A 108 -34.16 7.43 3.48
C GLU A 108 -34.69 7.81 2.09
N ASN A 109 -35.12 6.81 1.30
CA ASN A 109 -35.59 6.96 -0.08
C ASN A 109 -34.55 7.36 -1.13
N TYR A 110 -33.28 7.52 -0.76
CA TYR A 110 -32.18 7.82 -1.68
C TYR A 110 -31.14 6.70 -1.72
N ASP A 111 -30.40 6.59 -2.83
CA ASP A 111 -29.15 5.83 -2.88
C ASP A 111 -27.95 6.69 -2.40
N CYS A 112 -26.75 6.09 -2.38
CA CYS A 112 -25.54 6.77 -1.91
C CYS A 112 -25.07 7.93 -2.80
N VAL A 113 -25.54 8.04 -4.03
CA VAL A 113 -25.21 9.16 -4.92
C VAL A 113 -26.35 10.19 -4.98
N GLY A 114 -27.39 10.02 -4.16
CA GLY A 114 -28.51 10.95 -4.03
C GLY A 114 -29.61 10.77 -5.06
N ASN A 115 -29.69 9.62 -5.75
CA ASN A 115 -30.83 9.33 -6.61
C ASN A 115 -32.01 8.85 -5.77
N CYS A 116 -33.21 9.32 -6.09
CA CYS A 116 -34.44 8.80 -5.51
C CYS A 116 -34.66 7.35 -5.96
N ILE A 117 -34.81 6.41 -5.03
CA ILE A 117 -35.04 4.98 -5.32
C ILE A 117 -36.51 4.57 -5.20
N VAL A 118 -37.37 5.52 -4.82
CA VAL A 118 -38.82 5.39 -4.79
C VAL A 118 -39.43 6.36 -5.80
N THR A 119 -40.76 6.43 -5.84
CA THR A 119 -41.46 7.40 -6.69
C THR A 119 -41.23 8.82 -6.21
N VAL A 120 -40.98 9.72 -7.16
CA VAL A 120 -41.01 11.16 -6.94
C VAL A 120 -42.44 11.65 -7.17
N ASP A 121 -42.93 12.51 -6.30
CA ASP A 121 -44.27 13.08 -6.43
C ASP A 121 -44.32 14.22 -7.45
N CYS A 122 -45.51 14.75 -7.73
CA CYS A 122 -45.65 15.78 -8.77
C CYS A 122 -45.00 17.14 -8.40
N THR A 123 -44.61 17.35 -7.12
CA THR A 123 -43.86 18.53 -6.68
C THR A 123 -42.35 18.34 -6.79
N GLY A 124 -41.89 17.13 -7.11
CA GLY A 124 -40.47 16.79 -7.16
C GLY A 124 -39.91 16.22 -5.85
N GLU A 125 -40.75 15.92 -4.86
CA GLU A 125 -40.32 15.33 -3.59
C GLU A 125 -40.17 13.81 -3.69
N CYS A 126 -39.01 13.28 -3.29
CA CYS A 126 -38.74 11.84 -3.29
C CYS A 126 -39.52 11.14 -2.16
N GLY A 127 -40.36 10.17 -2.52
CA GLY A 127 -41.27 9.53 -1.57
C GLY A 127 -42.42 10.43 -1.13
N GLY A 128 -42.63 11.56 -1.83
CA GLY A 128 -43.79 12.40 -1.63
C GLY A 128 -45.10 11.71 -2.05
N SER A 129 -46.22 12.29 -1.65
CA SER A 129 -47.56 11.70 -1.86
C SER A 129 -48.49 12.57 -2.68
N ILE A 130 -48.02 13.73 -3.16
CA ILE A 130 -48.84 14.66 -3.94
C ILE A 130 -48.93 14.13 -5.38
N VAL A 131 -50.15 14.04 -5.88
CA VAL A 131 -50.46 13.56 -7.22
C VAL A 131 -51.08 14.66 -8.05
N ASP A 132 -50.95 14.55 -9.37
CA ASP A 132 -51.69 15.40 -10.29
C ASP A 132 -53.19 15.11 -10.17
N ASP A 133 -54.00 16.16 -10.27
CA ASP A 133 -55.44 16.03 -10.42
C ASP A 133 -55.83 15.69 -11.87
N GLU A 134 -57.14 15.59 -12.17
CA GLU A 134 -57.65 15.29 -13.50
C GLU A 134 -57.30 16.36 -14.55
N CYS A 135 -56.82 17.51 -14.11
CA CYS A 135 -56.39 18.63 -14.94
C CYS A 135 -54.87 18.68 -15.13
N GLY A 136 -54.14 17.70 -14.60
CA GLY A 136 -52.68 17.68 -14.63
C GLY A 136 -52.04 18.73 -13.71
N VAL A 137 -52.80 19.24 -12.75
CA VAL A 137 -52.31 20.19 -11.75
C VAL A 137 -51.90 19.42 -10.50
N CYS A 138 -50.62 19.49 -10.17
CA CYS A 138 -50.08 18.86 -8.97
C CYS A 138 -50.76 19.38 -7.68
N GLY A 139 -51.40 18.48 -6.92
CA GLY A 139 -52.15 18.83 -5.71
C GLY A 139 -53.36 19.73 -5.98
N GLY A 140 -53.85 19.75 -7.22
CA GLY A 140 -55.03 20.52 -7.60
C GLY A 140 -56.32 19.94 -7.00
N ASN A 141 -57.40 20.73 -7.03
CA ASN A 141 -58.69 20.32 -6.49
C ASN A 141 -59.52 19.49 -7.49
N GLY A 142 -58.97 19.18 -8.67
CA GLY A 142 -59.69 18.54 -9.76
C GLY A 142 -60.69 19.47 -10.45
N ILE A 143 -61.58 18.86 -11.24
CA ILE A 143 -62.68 19.57 -11.93
C ILE A 143 -63.75 19.96 -10.91
N SER A 144 -64.11 21.25 -10.86
CA SER A 144 -65.16 21.74 -9.97
C SER A 144 -66.52 21.10 -10.27
N GLU A 145 -67.34 20.91 -9.23
CA GLU A 145 -68.68 20.36 -9.37
C GLU A 145 -69.52 21.19 -10.35
N GLY A 146 -70.04 20.53 -11.39
CA GLY A 146 -70.82 21.15 -12.46
C GLY A 146 -70.03 21.57 -13.69
N SER A 147 -68.70 21.55 -13.65
CA SER A 147 -67.84 21.79 -14.81
C SER A 147 -67.57 20.51 -15.61
N CYS A 148 -67.37 20.64 -16.92
CA CYS A 148 -67.11 19.55 -17.86
C CYS A 148 -65.63 19.45 -18.26
N ASP A 149 -64.84 20.48 -17.97
CA ASP A 149 -63.40 20.52 -18.21
C ASP A 149 -62.67 21.39 -17.17
N CYS A 150 -61.36 21.47 -17.32
CA CYS A 150 -60.44 22.18 -16.43
C CYS A 150 -60.49 23.71 -16.57
N ASP A 151 -61.13 24.21 -17.64
CA ASP A 151 -61.36 25.64 -17.84
C ASP A 151 -62.68 26.10 -17.21
N GLY A 152 -63.44 25.17 -16.62
CA GLY A 152 -64.71 25.45 -15.95
C GLY A 152 -65.91 25.52 -16.89
N ASN A 153 -65.81 25.04 -18.13
CA ASN A 153 -66.90 25.08 -19.09
C ASN A 153 -68.05 24.13 -18.68
N ILE A 154 -69.29 24.49 -19.02
CA ILE A 154 -70.48 23.65 -18.84
C ILE A 154 -71.09 23.36 -20.22
N TYR A 155 -71.57 22.13 -20.47
CA TYR A 155 -72.32 21.84 -21.69
C TYR A 155 -73.67 22.58 -21.65
N ASP A 156 -73.88 23.39 -22.68
CA ASP A 156 -75.18 23.97 -23.12
C ASP A 156 -76.21 22.86 -23.37
#